data_AF-A0A2G9RTZ9-F1
#
_entry.id   AF-A0A2G9RTZ9-F1
#
_cell.length_a   1.000
_cell.length_b   1.000
_cell.length_c   1.000
_cell.angle_alpha   90.00
_cell.angle_beta   90.00
_cell.angle_gamma   90.00
#
_symmetry.space_group_name_H-M   'P 1'
#
loop_
_entity.id
_entity.type
_entity.pdbx_description
1 polymer ?
#
loop_
_entity_poly.entity_id
_entity_poly.type
_entity_poly.pdbx_seq_one_letter_code
_entity_poly.pdbx_strand_id
1 'polypeptide(L)'
;MKIFQNAVCLFIGSLSCLIDFCCQQLQAGAPQIQLRLVGTSRVPNEGRLEVLYNGKWGTVCDDDFNLEVANVVCRQLGFEMAMNWAHSAKYGQGEDAFNNDTSDDATQAANSKAMCLLGFVGPIWLDNVRCSGVETSLIECESNGWGVTDCKHSEDVGILCSTSRLQGAPPPQTITAQVVTAFYFTIFSFIDELMTLQTQIQHLIHRY
;
A
#
# COMPACT_ATOMS: atom_id res chain seq x y z
N MET A 1 -14.71 -4.11 -30.32
CA MET A 1 -14.80 -5.21 -29.35
C MET A 1 -13.60 -5.02 -28.42
N LYS A 2 -13.71 -4.39 -27.24
CA LYS A 2 -14.65 -4.55 -26.11
C LYS A 2 -15.46 -3.24 -25.89
N ILE A 3 -16.74 -3.14 -26.30
CA ILE A 3 -18.01 -3.38 -25.55
C ILE A 3 -18.19 -2.35 -24.40
N PHE A 4 -18.80 -1.17 -24.66
CA PHE A 4 -20.18 -0.72 -24.28
C PHE A 4 -20.45 -0.76 -22.75
N GLN A 5 -20.95 0.29 -22.05
CA GLN A 5 -22.09 1.17 -22.36
C GLN A 5 -22.03 2.55 -21.67
N ASN A 6 -22.56 3.55 -22.39
CA ASN A 6 -23.20 4.76 -21.85
C ASN A 6 -24.45 4.39 -21.04
N ALA A 7 -24.77 5.14 -19.97
CA ALA A 7 -26.16 5.29 -19.53
C ALA A 7 -26.41 6.68 -18.92
N VAL A 8 -27.53 7.25 -19.36
CA VAL A 8 -28.02 8.62 -19.19
C VAL A 8 -28.64 8.79 -17.79
N CYS A 9 -28.24 9.81 -17.03
CA CYS A 9 -28.96 10.23 -15.83
C CYS A 9 -30.14 11.13 -16.22
N LEU A 10 -31.34 10.56 -16.32
CA LEU A 10 -32.60 11.31 -16.41
C LEU A 10 -33.49 11.00 -15.21
N PHE A 11 -33.90 12.10 -14.56
CA PHE A 11 -34.84 12.30 -13.47
C PHE A 11 -35.90 11.22 -13.21
N ILE A 12 -36.02 10.79 -11.94
CA ILE A 12 -37.26 10.86 -11.14
C ILE A 12 -36.94 10.61 -9.66
N GLY A 13 -37.42 11.50 -8.79
CA GLY A 13 -37.32 11.34 -7.34
C GLY A 13 -38.42 10.41 -6.80
N SER A 14 -38.01 9.38 -6.04
CA SER A 14 -38.79 8.77 -4.95
C SER A 14 -37.94 7.66 -4.31
N LEU A 15 -37.69 7.76 -3.00
CA LEU A 15 -37.20 6.68 -2.13
C LEU A 15 -35.90 5.91 -2.51
N SER A 16 -35.10 6.39 -3.46
CA SER A 16 -33.81 5.80 -3.86
C SER A 16 -32.58 6.46 -3.20
N CYS A 17 -32.76 7.60 -2.51
CA CYS A 17 -31.64 8.37 -1.93
C CYS A 17 -30.92 7.63 -0.77
N LEU A 18 -31.51 6.55 -0.23
CA LEU A 18 -30.83 5.67 0.74
C LEU A 18 -29.78 4.75 0.10
N ILE A 19 -29.78 4.62 -1.23
CA ILE A 19 -28.73 3.92 -1.99
C ILE A 19 -27.67 4.91 -2.49
N ASP A 20 -27.97 6.22 -2.54
CA ASP A 20 -26.98 7.25 -2.92
C ASP A 20 -25.90 7.49 -1.86
N PHE A 21 -26.15 7.16 -0.58
CA PHE A 21 -25.08 7.09 0.42
C PHE A 21 -24.08 5.96 0.12
N CYS A 22 -24.51 4.91 -0.60
CA CYS A 22 -23.63 3.84 -1.05
C CYS A 22 -22.78 4.27 -2.25
N CYS A 23 -23.27 5.17 -3.13
CA CYS A 23 -22.48 5.70 -4.23
C CYS A 23 -21.33 6.63 -3.74
N GLN A 24 -21.55 7.37 -2.66
CA GLN A 24 -20.48 8.12 -1.96
C GLN A 24 -19.55 7.25 -1.09
N GLN A 25 -19.81 5.94 -1.00
CA GLN A 25 -18.89 4.94 -0.45
C GLN A 25 -18.37 3.98 -1.53
N LEU A 26 -18.68 4.23 -2.81
CA LEU A 26 -18.17 3.50 -3.97
C LEU A 26 -17.24 4.34 -4.85
N GLN A 27 -16.72 5.46 -4.33
CA GLN A 27 -15.49 6.08 -4.83
C GLN A 27 -14.35 5.76 -3.86
N ALA A 28 -13.42 4.91 -4.28
CA ALA A 28 -12.01 4.79 -3.86
C ALA A 28 -11.55 3.35 -3.67
N GLY A 29 -11.72 2.54 -4.71
CA GLY A 29 -11.06 1.25 -4.82
C GLY A 29 -10.54 1.06 -6.23
N ALA A 30 -9.83 2.06 -6.77
CA ALA A 30 -8.91 1.77 -7.87
C ALA A 30 -8.01 0.59 -7.43
N PRO A 31 -7.47 -0.22 -8.34
CA PRO A 31 -6.42 -1.17 -8.00
C PRO A 31 -5.20 -0.39 -7.49
N GLN A 32 -5.23 -0.01 -6.21
CA GLN A 32 -4.22 0.80 -5.58
C GLN A 32 -3.07 -0.15 -5.29
N ILE A 33 -1.97 0.03 -6.02
CA ILE A 33 -0.72 -0.58 -5.59
C ILE A 33 -0.35 0.01 -4.23
N GLN A 34 0.17 -0.83 -3.32
CA GLN A 34 0.59 -0.34 -2.02
C GLN A 34 2.00 0.22 -2.14
N LEU A 35 2.16 1.43 -1.60
CA LEU A 35 3.44 2.12 -1.52
C LEU A 35 3.84 2.28 -0.06
N ARG A 36 5.14 2.25 0.22
CA ARG A 36 5.70 2.66 1.50
C ARG A 36 7.01 3.41 1.32
N LEU A 37 7.34 4.24 2.30
CA LEU A 37 8.66 4.86 2.43
C LEU A 37 9.44 4.13 3.52
N VAL A 38 10.65 3.67 3.20
CA VAL A 38 11.53 2.96 4.13
C VAL A 38 12.84 3.73 4.26
N GLY A 39 13.33 3.92 5.48
CA GLY A 39 14.61 4.60 5.70
C GLY A 39 14.95 4.69 7.18
N THR A 40 16.18 5.11 7.47
CA THR A 40 16.68 5.29 8.84
C THR A 40 16.28 6.63 9.46
N SER A 41 15.67 7.52 8.67
CA SER A 41 15.21 8.82 9.16
C SER A 41 14.00 8.65 10.08
N ARG A 42 13.92 9.49 11.12
CA ARG A 42 12.74 9.58 12.01
C ARG A 42 11.60 10.39 11.39
N VAL A 43 11.80 10.90 10.18
CA VAL A 43 10.87 11.76 9.45
C VAL A 43 9.91 10.86 8.66
N PRO A 44 8.59 10.87 8.95
CA PRO A 44 7.63 9.91 8.40
C PRO A 44 7.26 10.15 6.93
N ASN A 45 7.65 11.30 6.38
CA ASN A 45 7.36 11.74 5.01
C ASN A 45 8.57 11.65 4.09
N GLU A 46 9.61 10.90 4.47
CA GLU A 46 10.74 10.61 3.59
C GLU A 46 11.24 9.17 3.70
N GLY A 47 11.90 8.71 2.65
CA GLY A 47 12.53 7.39 2.61
C GLY A 47 12.71 6.89 1.19
N ARG A 48 13.35 5.74 1.07
CA ARG A 48 13.37 4.92 -0.15
C ARG A 48 11.94 4.51 -0.50
N LEU A 49 11.57 4.68 -1.76
CA LEU A 49 10.28 4.26 -2.26
C LEU A 49 10.26 2.75 -2.48
N GLU A 50 9.26 2.09 -1.92
CA GLU A 50 9.00 0.68 -2.18
C GLU A 50 7.56 0.44 -2.61
N VAL A 51 7.39 -0.52 -3.51
CA VAL A 51 6.16 -0.88 -4.19
C VAL A 51 5.82 -2.35 -3.90
N LEU A 52 4.58 -2.65 -3.50
CA LEU A 52 4.13 -4.02 -3.30
C LEU A 52 3.51 -4.57 -4.58
N TYR A 53 4.20 -5.52 -5.21
CA TYR A 53 3.70 -6.22 -6.39
C TYR A 53 3.84 -7.73 -6.23
N ASN A 54 2.83 -8.49 -6.62
CA ASN A 54 2.79 -9.96 -6.48
C ASN A 54 3.16 -10.46 -5.07
N GLY A 55 2.73 -9.74 -4.02
CA GLY A 55 2.96 -10.10 -2.62
C GLY A 55 4.40 -9.87 -2.14
N LYS A 56 5.24 -9.18 -2.92
CA LYS A 56 6.62 -8.85 -2.56
C LYS A 56 6.87 -7.35 -2.68
N TRP A 57 7.52 -6.78 -1.66
CA TRP A 57 8.04 -5.42 -1.73
C TRP A 57 9.27 -5.38 -2.62
N GLY A 58 9.41 -4.32 -3.39
CA GLY A 58 10.55 -4.06 -4.26
C GLY A 58 10.73 -2.55 -4.49
N THR A 59 11.85 -2.16 -5.06
CA THR A 59 12.25 -0.74 -5.20
C THR A 59 11.88 -0.15 -6.56
N VAL A 60 12.25 1.10 -6.78
CA VAL A 60 12.06 1.86 -8.02
C VAL A 60 13.39 2.49 -8.40
N CYS A 61 13.81 2.34 -9.66
CA CYS A 61 15.03 2.94 -10.18
C CYS A 61 14.89 4.47 -10.39
N ASP A 62 16.00 5.19 -10.26
CA ASP A 62 16.09 6.64 -10.40
C ASP A 62 16.24 7.14 -11.85
N ASP A 63 16.40 6.23 -12.81
CA ASP A 63 16.38 6.55 -14.23
C ASP A 63 15.04 7.13 -14.68
N ASP A 64 15.10 8.27 -15.38
CA ASP A 64 14.00 9.16 -15.74
C ASP A 64 13.10 9.64 -14.58
N PHE A 65 13.40 9.25 -13.34
CA PHE A 65 12.64 9.64 -12.16
C PHE A 65 12.79 11.15 -11.93
N ASN A 66 11.67 11.81 -11.63
CA ASN A 66 11.62 13.27 -11.52
C ASN A 66 10.56 13.71 -10.50
N LEU A 67 10.40 15.03 -10.37
CA LEU A 67 9.52 15.61 -9.37
C LEU A 67 8.03 15.37 -9.69
N GLU A 68 7.65 15.25 -10.95
CA GLU A 68 6.29 14.93 -11.38
C GLU A 68 5.90 13.51 -10.91
N VAL A 69 6.79 12.54 -11.08
CA VAL A 69 6.61 11.17 -10.57
C VAL A 69 6.53 11.18 -9.04
N ALA A 70 7.45 11.90 -8.38
CA ALA A 70 7.44 12.03 -6.93
C ALA A 70 6.11 12.62 -6.41
N ASN A 71 5.54 13.60 -7.11
CA ASN A 71 4.26 14.21 -6.75
C ASN A 71 3.10 13.21 -6.82
N VAL A 72 3.05 12.36 -7.87
CA VAL A 72 2.06 11.28 -7.95
C VAL A 72 2.19 10.35 -6.74
N VAL A 73 3.41 9.94 -6.40
CA VAL A 73 3.68 9.07 -5.25
C VAL A 73 3.28 9.71 -3.93
N CYS A 74 3.65 10.97 -3.69
CA CYS A 74 3.30 11.66 -2.45
C CYS A 74 1.79 11.82 -2.29
N ARG A 75 1.06 12.15 -3.37
CA ARG A 75 -0.41 12.19 -3.34
C ARG A 75 -1.02 10.81 -3.07
N GLN A 76 -0.50 9.76 -3.70
CA GLN A 76 -0.94 8.39 -3.48
C GLN A 76 -0.70 7.92 -2.03
N LEU A 77 0.40 8.39 -1.40
CA LEU A 77 0.70 8.17 0.02
C LEU A 77 -0.13 9.06 0.97
N GLY A 78 -0.93 9.99 0.44
CA GLY A 78 -1.80 10.89 1.20
C GLY A 78 -1.16 12.21 1.65
N PHE A 79 -0.02 12.59 1.08
CA PHE A 79 0.61 13.89 1.24
C PHE A 79 0.17 14.86 0.15
N GLU A 80 0.19 16.16 0.42
CA GLU A 80 -0.26 17.16 -0.57
C GLU A 80 0.62 17.18 -1.82
N MET A 81 1.95 17.10 -1.63
CA MET A 81 2.92 17.20 -2.73
C MET A 81 4.27 16.59 -2.37
N ALA A 82 5.11 16.40 -3.39
CA ALA A 82 6.54 16.13 -3.23
C ALA A 82 7.30 17.44 -3.05
N MET A 83 8.17 17.46 -2.05
CA MET A 83 9.11 18.57 -1.82
C MET A 83 10.44 18.29 -2.54
N ASN A 84 10.86 17.03 -2.57
CA ASN A 84 12.07 16.61 -3.26
C ASN A 84 12.04 15.10 -3.56
N TRP A 85 12.98 14.66 -4.39
CA TRP A 85 13.33 13.26 -4.59
C TRP A 85 14.84 13.09 -4.45
N ALA A 86 15.30 11.85 -4.33
CA ALA A 86 16.71 11.52 -4.21
C ALA A 86 17.05 10.34 -5.09
N HIS A 87 18.25 10.41 -5.67
CA HIS A 87 18.86 9.38 -6.48
C HIS A 87 19.97 8.68 -5.68
N SER A 88 20.61 7.69 -6.29
CA SER A 88 21.77 6.97 -5.75
C SER A 88 21.56 6.35 -4.36
N ALA A 89 20.36 5.81 -4.11
CA ALA A 89 20.02 5.11 -2.88
C ALA A 89 20.32 5.90 -1.59
N LYS A 90 20.10 7.23 -1.60
CA LYS A 90 20.36 8.12 -0.45
C LYS A 90 19.77 7.63 0.87
N TYR A 91 18.61 6.98 0.83
CA TYR A 91 17.90 6.47 2.01
C TYR A 91 18.22 4.99 2.32
N GLY A 92 19.28 4.47 1.70
CA GLY A 92 19.70 3.07 1.74
C GLY A 92 19.26 2.32 0.50
N GLN A 93 19.98 1.25 0.18
CA GLN A 93 19.70 0.34 -0.92
C GLN A 93 18.68 -0.73 -0.51
N GLY A 94 17.96 -1.28 -1.47
CA GLY A 94 17.30 -2.58 -1.37
C GLY A 94 18.31 -3.73 -1.45
N GLU A 95 17.83 -4.96 -1.26
CA GLU A 95 18.65 -6.17 -1.33
C GLU A 95 17.93 -7.24 -2.16
N ASP A 96 18.50 -7.58 -3.32
CA ASP A 96 17.91 -8.55 -4.24
C ASP A 96 17.58 -9.87 -3.51
N ALA A 97 16.32 -10.30 -3.62
CA ALA A 97 15.90 -11.59 -3.13
C ALA A 97 16.39 -12.69 -4.09
N PHE A 98 17.64 -13.13 -3.94
CA PHE A 98 18.25 -14.32 -4.55
C PHE A 98 17.63 -14.72 -5.90
N ASN A 99 17.86 -13.92 -6.93
CA ASN A 99 17.77 -14.41 -8.29
C ASN A 99 19.09 -15.15 -8.56
N ASN A 100 19.02 -16.33 -9.16
CA ASN A 100 20.17 -17.21 -9.44
C ASN A 100 21.11 -16.63 -10.52
N ASP A 101 21.59 -15.40 -10.34
CA ASP A 101 22.72 -14.85 -11.06
C ASP A 101 23.98 -15.17 -10.24
N THR A 102 24.45 -16.39 -10.42
CA THR A 102 25.68 -16.89 -9.81
C THR A 102 26.86 -16.41 -10.64
N SER A 103 27.31 -15.18 -10.36
CA SER A 103 28.60 -14.69 -10.84
C SER A 103 29.52 -14.22 -9.73
N ASP A 104 29.41 -14.76 -8.51
CA ASP A 104 30.53 -15.10 -7.60
C ASP A 104 29.99 -15.53 -6.20
N ASP A 105 30.47 -16.67 -5.70
CA ASP A 105 30.31 -17.28 -4.35
C ASP A 105 29.01 -17.98 -3.91
N ALA A 106 28.98 -19.30 -4.13
CA ALA A 106 27.99 -20.27 -3.65
C ALA A 106 28.04 -20.64 -2.14
N THR A 107 28.49 -19.72 -1.27
CA THR A 107 28.69 -20.03 0.17
C THR A 107 27.60 -19.47 1.10
N GLN A 108 26.51 -18.87 0.58
CA GLN A 108 25.47 -18.21 1.40
C GLN A 108 24.05 -18.79 1.29
N ALA A 109 23.88 -19.96 0.66
CA ALA A 109 22.56 -20.59 0.51
C ALA A 109 22.01 -21.28 1.79
N ALA A 110 22.75 -21.30 2.90
CA ALA A 110 22.33 -21.96 4.16
C ALA A 110 21.57 -21.03 5.13
N ASN A 111 21.41 -19.74 4.82
CA ASN A 111 20.87 -18.73 5.74
C ASN A 111 19.40 -18.37 5.44
N SER A 112 18.78 -19.04 4.47
CA SER A 112 17.67 -18.54 3.64
C SER A 112 16.26 -18.67 4.22
N LYS A 113 16.08 -19.07 5.49
CA LYS A 113 14.75 -19.17 6.13
C LYS A 113 14.56 -18.21 7.32
N ALA A 114 15.65 -17.84 7.99
CA ALA A 114 15.62 -16.85 9.08
C ALA A 114 15.53 -15.41 8.54
N MET A 115 15.89 -15.22 7.28
CA MET A 115 16.13 -13.91 6.68
C MET A 115 14.85 -13.17 6.24
N CYS A 116 13.74 -13.89 6.00
CA CYS A 116 12.45 -13.30 5.64
C CYS A 116 11.85 -12.42 6.77
N LEU A 117 12.30 -12.60 8.02
CA LEU A 117 11.85 -11.83 9.19
C LEU A 117 12.61 -10.50 9.39
N LEU A 118 13.65 -10.22 8.60
CA LEU A 118 14.55 -9.07 8.80
C LEU A 118 14.43 -7.96 7.75
N GLY A 119 13.46 -8.04 6.82
CA GLY A 119 13.13 -6.93 5.93
C GLY A 119 13.96 -6.83 4.65
N PHE A 120 14.12 -7.93 3.92
CA PHE A 120 14.62 -7.90 2.54
C PHE A 120 13.67 -7.05 1.69
N VAL A 121 14.24 -6.06 1.01
CA VAL A 121 13.53 -5.26 0.02
C VAL A 121 13.84 -5.90 -1.32
N GLY A 122 12.85 -6.58 -1.88
CA GLY A 122 13.00 -7.42 -3.06
C GLY A 122 13.32 -6.64 -4.33
N PRO A 123 13.02 -7.22 -5.51
CA PRO A 123 13.56 -6.77 -6.78
C PRO A 123 13.23 -5.30 -7.08
N ILE A 124 13.98 -4.70 -8.00
CA ILE A 124 13.61 -3.41 -8.58
C ILE A 124 12.37 -3.64 -9.46
N TRP A 125 11.22 -3.11 -9.05
CA TRP A 125 9.95 -3.37 -9.72
C TRP A 125 9.69 -2.46 -10.90
N LEU A 126 10.13 -1.21 -10.81
CA LEU A 126 9.82 -0.17 -11.77
C LEU A 126 11.10 0.57 -12.15
N ASP A 127 11.16 0.93 -13.42
CA ASP A 127 12.29 1.58 -14.07
C ASP A 127 11.78 2.44 -15.23
N ASN A 128 12.49 3.53 -15.53
CA ASN A 128 12.11 4.60 -16.44
C ASN A 128 10.67 5.07 -16.20
N VAL A 129 10.34 5.35 -14.93
CA VAL A 129 8.98 5.74 -14.57
C VAL A 129 8.72 7.18 -15.01
N ARG A 130 7.69 7.39 -15.82
CA ARG A 130 7.35 8.70 -16.38
C ARG A 130 5.87 8.98 -16.18
N CYS A 131 5.59 10.04 -15.42
CA CYS A 131 4.25 10.52 -15.16
C CYS A 131 4.04 11.88 -15.84
N SER A 132 2.80 12.13 -16.28
CA SER A 132 2.35 13.46 -16.72
C SER A 132 1.99 14.38 -15.55
N GLY A 133 1.80 13.82 -14.36
CA GLY A 133 1.50 14.52 -13.11
C GLY A 133 0.00 14.56 -12.76
N VAL A 134 -0.88 13.99 -13.58
CA VAL A 134 -2.33 13.89 -13.32
C VAL A 134 -2.74 12.51 -12.80
N GLU A 135 -1.84 11.54 -12.87
CA GLU A 135 -2.06 10.18 -12.42
C GLU A 135 -2.39 10.15 -10.92
N THR A 136 -3.29 9.24 -10.57
CA THR A 136 -3.70 9.03 -9.18
C THR A 136 -2.92 7.90 -8.52
N SER A 137 -2.26 7.07 -9.32
CA SER A 137 -1.42 5.98 -8.86
C SER A 137 -0.16 5.85 -9.72
N LEU A 138 0.95 5.45 -9.08
CA LEU A 138 2.24 5.22 -9.74
C LEU A 138 2.16 4.20 -10.88
N ILE A 139 1.23 3.23 -10.81
CA ILE A 139 1.06 2.21 -11.86
C ILE A 139 0.39 2.71 -13.14
N GLU A 140 -0.20 3.91 -13.09
CA GLU A 140 -0.80 4.56 -14.26
C GLU A 140 0.26 5.26 -15.10
N CYS A 141 1.45 5.49 -14.52
CA CYS A 141 2.58 6.09 -15.21
C CYS A 141 3.24 5.10 -16.18
N GLU A 142 3.84 5.63 -17.24
CA GLU A 142 4.64 4.85 -18.18
C GLU A 142 5.89 4.29 -17.46
N SER A 143 6.28 3.06 -17.79
CA SER A 143 7.49 2.40 -17.29
C SER A 143 7.92 1.30 -18.25
N ASN A 144 9.12 0.74 -18.05
CA ASN A 144 9.62 -0.42 -18.81
C ASN A 144 8.81 -1.72 -18.58
N GLY A 145 7.93 -1.74 -17.58
CA GLY A 145 7.16 -2.90 -17.13
C GLY A 145 7.74 -3.56 -15.87
N TRP A 146 6.94 -4.42 -15.24
CA TRP A 146 7.25 -5.01 -13.92
C TRP A 146 8.53 -5.86 -13.94
N GLY A 147 9.52 -5.46 -13.14
CA GLY A 147 10.79 -6.20 -12.98
C GLY A 147 11.69 -6.16 -14.21
N VAL A 148 11.41 -5.27 -15.17
CA VAL A 148 12.25 -5.04 -16.34
C VAL A 148 13.10 -3.82 -16.05
N THR A 149 14.37 -4.04 -15.73
CA THR A 149 15.31 -2.97 -15.40
C THR A 149 16.75 -3.34 -15.76
N ASP A 150 17.57 -2.34 -16.04
CA ASP A 150 19.04 -2.43 -16.11
C ASP A 150 19.75 -1.76 -14.91
N CYS A 151 18.97 -1.30 -13.93
CA CYS A 151 19.46 -0.66 -12.72
C CYS A 151 19.91 -1.66 -11.65
N LYS A 152 20.64 -1.13 -10.67
CA LYS A 152 21.07 -1.81 -9.45
C LYS A 152 20.43 -1.11 -8.25
N HIS A 153 20.43 -1.74 -7.08
CA HIS A 153 19.91 -1.09 -5.88
C HIS A 153 20.68 0.16 -5.43
N SER A 154 21.88 0.40 -5.97
CA SER A 154 22.56 1.69 -5.81
C SER A 154 21.83 2.85 -6.48
N GLU A 155 20.84 2.58 -7.32
CA GLU A 155 20.01 3.53 -8.09
C GLU A 155 18.58 3.58 -7.56
N ASP A 156 18.34 3.05 -6.35
CA ASP A 156 17.00 3.12 -5.74
C ASP A 156 16.61 4.56 -5.41
N VAL A 157 15.36 4.90 -5.73
CA VAL A 157 14.80 6.24 -5.50
C VAL A 157 14.42 6.45 -4.05
N GLY A 158 14.74 7.64 -3.56
CA GLY A 158 14.17 8.24 -2.36
C GLY A 158 13.17 9.35 -2.68
N ILE A 159 12.20 9.56 -1.78
CA ILE A 159 11.23 10.65 -1.88
C ILE A 159 11.17 11.41 -0.56
N LEU A 160 10.95 12.73 -0.65
CA LEU A 160 10.58 13.60 0.47
C LEU A 160 9.27 14.30 0.11
N CYS A 161 8.19 13.94 0.82
CA CYS A 161 6.89 14.56 0.69
C CYS A 161 6.74 15.78 1.60
N SER A 162 5.68 16.57 1.39
CA SER A 162 5.28 17.64 2.30
C SER A 162 4.90 17.09 3.68
N THR A 163 5.03 17.91 4.72
CA THR A 163 4.48 17.57 6.05
C THR A 163 2.95 17.68 6.08
N SER A 164 2.37 18.50 5.19
CA SER A 164 0.93 18.60 4.98
C SER A 164 0.36 17.34 4.31
N ARG A 165 -0.78 16.90 4.82
CA ARG A 165 -1.55 15.74 4.33
C ARG A 165 -2.76 16.23 3.56
N LEU A 166 -3.14 15.51 2.50
CA LEU A 166 -4.36 15.80 1.76
C LEU A 166 -5.57 15.75 2.71
N GLN A 167 -6.39 16.80 2.73
CA GLN A 167 -7.59 16.84 3.56
C GLN A 167 -8.54 15.71 3.16
N GLY A 168 -8.89 14.85 4.11
CA GLY A 168 -9.71 13.66 3.86
C GLY A 168 -8.93 12.41 3.45
N ALA A 169 -7.59 12.46 3.33
CA ALA A 169 -6.81 11.23 3.22
C ALA A 169 -6.92 10.43 4.52
N PRO A 170 -7.17 9.11 4.46
CA PRO A 170 -7.11 8.29 5.65
C PRO A 170 -5.72 8.46 6.30
N PRO A 171 -5.62 8.50 7.64
CA PRO A 171 -4.34 8.35 8.31
C PRO A 171 -3.65 7.09 7.77
N PRO A 172 -2.30 7.03 7.72
CA PRO A 172 -1.62 5.84 7.22
C PRO A 172 -2.25 4.64 7.92
N GLN A 173 -2.72 3.69 7.12
CA GLN A 173 -3.50 2.55 7.62
C GLN A 173 -2.58 1.72 8.50
N THR A 174 -2.46 2.08 9.78
CA THR A 174 -1.92 1.17 10.77
C THR A 174 -2.99 0.10 10.89
N ILE A 175 -2.73 -1.04 10.25
CA ILE A 175 -3.58 -2.24 10.23
C ILE A 175 -4.05 -2.61 11.65
N THR A 176 -3.34 -2.14 12.68
CA THR A 176 -3.65 -2.32 14.09
C THR A 176 -4.95 -1.67 14.59
N ALA A 177 -5.38 -0.49 14.12
CA ALA A 177 -6.49 0.21 14.81
C ALA A 177 -7.89 -0.32 14.44
N GLN A 178 -8.16 -0.54 13.16
CA GLN A 178 -9.49 -0.98 12.69
C GLN A 178 -9.71 -2.48 12.90
N VAL A 179 -8.65 -3.28 12.80
CA VAL A 179 -8.73 -4.73 12.99
C VAL A 179 -8.89 -5.08 14.47
N VAL A 180 -8.12 -4.45 15.38
CA VAL A 180 -8.22 -4.69 16.83
C VAL A 180 -9.59 -4.31 17.39
N THR A 181 -10.18 -3.20 16.92
CA THR A 181 -11.53 -2.80 17.34
C THR A 181 -12.59 -3.79 16.85
N ALA A 182 -12.52 -4.25 15.60
CA ALA A 182 -13.44 -5.26 15.07
C ALA A 182 -13.31 -6.63 15.78
N PHE A 183 -12.08 -7.07 16.10
CA PHE A 183 -11.86 -8.29 16.89
C PHE A 183 -12.36 -8.14 18.33
N TYR A 184 -12.16 -6.99 18.96
CA TYR A 184 -12.64 -6.75 20.32
C TYR A 184 -14.18 -6.75 20.38
N PHE A 185 -14.85 -6.10 19.42
CA PHE A 185 -16.32 -6.08 19.34
C PHE A 185 -16.92 -7.47 19.11
N THR A 186 -16.34 -8.27 18.20
CA THR A 186 -16.84 -9.64 17.96
C THR A 186 -16.66 -10.51 19.21
N ILE A 187 -15.49 -10.49 19.84
CA ILE A 187 -15.24 -11.23 21.09
C ILE A 187 -16.21 -10.82 22.20
N PHE A 188 -16.46 -9.52 22.40
CA PHE A 188 -17.38 -9.03 23.43
C PHE A 188 -18.81 -9.54 23.20
N SER A 189 -19.30 -9.52 21.96
CA SER A 189 -20.64 -10.02 21.62
C SER A 189 -20.82 -11.51 21.87
N PHE A 190 -19.79 -12.34 21.66
CA PHE A 190 -19.83 -13.78 21.97
C PHE A 190 -19.84 -14.04 23.49
N ILE A 191 -19.15 -13.22 24.28
CA ILE A 191 -19.14 -13.35 25.74
C ILE A 191 -20.53 -13.03 26.30
N ASP A 192 -21.22 -12.00 25.81
CA ASP A 192 -22.58 -11.65 26.24
C ASP A 192 -23.58 -12.78 25.96
N GLU A 193 -23.47 -13.46 24.82
CA GLU A 193 -24.30 -14.61 24.47
C GLU A 193 -24.04 -15.82 25.39
N LEU A 194 -22.77 -16.09 25.72
CA LEU A 194 -22.39 -17.16 26.66
C LEU A 194 -22.85 -16.88 28.10
N MET A 195 -22.73 -15.64 28.57
CA MET A 195 -23.20 -15.24 29.91
C MET A 195 -24.72 -15.34 30.02
N THR A 196 -25.44 -14.98 28.94
CA THR A 196 -26.90 -15.13 28.86
C THR A 196 -27.30 -16.61 28.91
N LEU A 197 -26.59 -17.47 28.18
CA LEU A 197 -26.84 -18.91 28.18
C LEU A 197 -26.57 -19.54 29.56
N GLN A 198 -25.49 -19.16 30.22
CA GLN A 198 -25.19 -19.61 31.59
C GLN A 198 -26.31 -19.20 32.56
N THR A 199 -26.82 -17.97 32.46
CA THR A 199 -27.90 -17.47 33.31
C THR A 199 -29.21 -18.23 33.08
N GLN A 200 -29.52 -18.55 31.83
CA GLN A 200 -30.70 -19.38 31.50
C GLN A 200 -30.57 -20.82 32.02
N ILE A 201 -29.37 -21.41 31.92
CA ILE A 201 -29.10 -22.75 32.46
C ILE A 201 -29.21 -22.74 33.99
N GLN A 202 -28.69 -21.73 34.69
CA GLN A 202 -28.81 -21.60 36.14
C GLN A 202 -30.28 -21.47 36.58
N HIS A 203 -31.09 -20.68 35.86
CA HIS A 203 -32.53 -20.59 36.12
C HIS A 203 -33.29 -21.89 35.85
N LEU A 204 -32.85 -22.71 34.89
CA LEU A 204 -33.44 -24.02 34.61
C LEU A 204 -33.08 -25.04 35.70
N ILE A 205 -31.84 -25.03 36.19
CA ILE A 205 -31.39 -25.89 37.30
C ILE A 205 -32.15 -25.56 38.59
N HIS A 206 -32.45 -24.28 38.84
CA HIS A 206 -33.14 -23.85 40.07
C HIS A 206 -34.66 -24.07 40.04
N ARG A 207 -35.24 -24.44 38.89
CA ARG A 207 -36.67 -24.76 38.72
C ARG A 207 -36.98 -26.26 38.74
N TYR A 208 -35.95 -27.11 38.84
CA TYR A 208 -36.06 -28.55 39.09
C TYR A 208 -35.72 -28.86 40.55
#